data_AF-A0A251N687-F1
#
_entry.id   AF-A0A251N687-F1
#
_cell.length_a   1.000
_cell.length_b   1.000
_cell.length_c   1.000
_cell.angle_alpha   90.00
_cell.angle_beta   90.00
_cell.angle_gamma   90.00
#
_symmetry.space_group_name_H-M   'P 1'
#
loop_
_entity.id
_entity.type
_entity.pdbx_description
1 polymer ?
#
loop_
_entity_poly.entity_id
_entity_poly.type
_entity_poly.pdbx_seq_one_letter_code
_entity_poly.pdbx_strand_id
1 'polypeptide(L)'
;MTTLKITKKHHKHFNNPFPSTPASLPLLQGNLLFNSQTVPSHQHFSIGKDFQLSWSSNNGGSLSIYHQSQPKRAIWSTIPGQAFVSAALAETEVEESRGSFVVKDRKLHLVCHHQTILDIRVIDQFDHSLEAQDQDSPSGFLDLDQKTDFKGTQFPMVLVTGWVFNMRRKKKHSHKYGTLENAQFEGKGPSTCARYWVLFEQKNRNQIGFQVKLGQPNFEFRTKASPAASGRYKGFRRRLGQFQKRRLRWFWSSARPRGFVFVSSSEEELEELKAEEFKEFNRVCLTYSSEENERFYGFGEQFSHMDFKGKRVPILVQEQGIGRGDQPITFAANLISYRAGGDWSTTYAPSPFYMTSKMRSLYLEGYDYSIFDLTKQDRVQIQIHGNSVEGRILHGTSPSELIECFTETIGRPPKLPDWIISGAVVGMQGGTESVRHIWNELKTYNAPISAFWLQDWVGQRETLVGSQLWWNWEVDSIRYTGWQQLIKDLSVQHIKVMTYCNPCLAPILQVGSSRIFRKWWMMESEDGWLILVKACLWMPPSIQVKILFQPTTNTQSCGLK
;
A
#
# COMPACT_ATOMS: atom_id res chain seq x y z
N MET A 1 9.92 -1.90 16.72
CA MET A 1 9.91 -2.13 15.26
C MET A 1 8.59 -2.82 14.90
N THR A 2 7.93 -2.40 13.81
CA THR A 2 6.75 -3.12 13.27
C THR A 2 7.15 -4.54 12.91
N THR A 3 6.46 -5.54 13.46
CA THR A 3 6.68 -6.96 13.19
C THR A 3 6.19 -7.32 11.79
N LEU A 4 6.95 -6.87 10.79
CA LEU A 4 6.83 -7.27 9.40
C LEU A 4 7.64 -8.54 9.20
N LYS A 5 6.98 -9.67 8.97
CA LYS A 5 7.64 -10.91 8.59
C LYS A 5 7.54 -11.12 7.10
N ILE A 6 8.67 -11.07 6.39
CA ILE A 6 8.73 -11.39 4.96
C ILE A 6 9.22 -12.83 4.80
N THR A 7 8.47 -13.66 4.08
CA THR A 7 8.89 -15.02 3.75
C THR A 7 8.92 -15.23 2.24
N LYS A 8 9.98 -15.87 1.73
CA LYS A 8 10.07 -16.28 0.33
C LYS A 8 9.61 -17.73 0.21
N LYS A 9 8.54 -17.97 -0.55
CA LYS A 9 8.06 -19.33 -0.81
C LYS A 9 8.50 -19.81 -2.18
N HIS A 10 9.32 -20.86 -2.18
CA HIS A 10 9.66 -21.65 -3.35
C HIS A 10 9.38 -23.12 -3.03
N HIS A 11 8.22 -23.62 -3.43
CA HIS A 11 7.89 -25.03 -3.20
C HIS A 11 8.66 -25.92 -4.18
N LYS A 12 9.23 -27.01 -3.67
CA LYS A 12 9.75 -28.14 -4.46
C LYS A 12 8.67 -29.20 -4.79
N HIS A 13 7.44 -29.01 -4.32
CA HIS A 13 6.29 -29.91 -4.49
C HIS A 13 5.13 -29.23 -5.25
N PHE A 14 4.14 -30.03 -5.68
CA PHE A 14 2.92 -29.53 -6.31
C PHE A 14 2.26 -28.44 -5.47
N ASN A 15 2.03 -27.28 -6.09
CA ASN A 15 1.43 -26.12 -5.43
C ASN A 15 -0.09 -26.31 -5.29
N ASN A 16 -0.69 -25.72 -4.25
CA ASN A 16 -2.14 -25.57 -4.19
C ASN A 16 -2.58 -24.58 -5.29
N PRO A 17 -3.36 -25.00 -6.30
CA PRO A 17 -3.75 -24.15 -7.41
C PRO A 17 -4.84 -23.12 -7.05
N PHE A 18 -5.48 -23.28 -5.89
CA PHE A 18 -6.51 -22.38 -5.36
C PHE A 18 -6.04 -21.77 -4.03
N PRO A 19 -5.15 -20.76 -4.06
CA PRO A 19 -4.71 -20.08 -2.85
C PRO A 19 -5.90 -19.37 -2.17
N SER A 20 -5.99 -19.50 -0.85
CA SER A 20 -7.02 -18.83 -0.05
C SER A 20 -6.83 -17.31 -0.05
N THR A 21 -7.93 -16.57 0.03
CA THR A 21 -7.90 -15.12 0.23
C THR A 21 -7.12 -14.77 1.50
N PRO A 22 -6.13 -13.86 1.45
CA PRO A 22 -5.34 -13.48 2.62
C PRO A 22 -6.22 -12.84 3.70
N ALA A 23 -5.99 -13.18 4.96
CA ALA A 23 -6.64 -12.49 6.07
C ALA A 23 -6.10 -11.06 6.16
N SER A 24 -6.98 -10.08 6.25
CA SER A 24 -6.62 -8.67 6.41
C SER A 24 -7.59 -8.02 7.40
N LEU A 25 -7.23 -6.86 7.93
CA LEU A 25 -8.10 -6.07 8.78
C LEU A 25 -9.50 -5.92 8.14
N PRO A 26 -10.58 -6.39 8.80
CA PRO A 26 -11.92 -6.24 8.27
C PRO A 26 -12.33 -4.77 8.30
N LEU A 27 -13.41 -4.44 7.58
CA LEU A 27 -13.99 -3.11 7.64
C LEU A 27 -14.34 -2.75 9.10
N LEU A 28 -13.75 -1.66 9.59
CA LEU A 28 -14.01 -1.16 10.94
C LEU A 28 -15.23 -0.25 10.94
N GLN A 29 -16.12 -0.46 11.90
CA GLN A 29 -17.27 0.40 12.12
C GLN A 29 -17.38 0.72 13.60
N GLY A 30 -17.48 2.00 13.91
CA GLY A 30 -17.83 2.44 15.25
C GLY A 30 -18.50 3.81 15.22
N ASN A 31 -18.92 4.24 16.40
CA ASN A 31 -19.69 5.45 16.58
C ASN A 31 -18.78 6.68 16.63
N LEU A 32 -19.31 7.78 16.10
CA LEU A 32 -18.79 9.12 16.31
C LEU A 32 -19.44 9.71 17.56
N LEU A 33 -18.61 10.24 18.44
CA LEU A 33 -18.99 11.08 19.56
C LEU A 33 -18.39 12.47 19.33
N PHE A 34 -18.96 13.48 19.95
CA PHE A 34 -18.43 14.84 19.94
C PHE A 34 -18.78 15.52 21.24
N ASN A 35 -17.96 16.47 21.68
CA ASN A 35 -18.26 17.28 22.83
C ASN A 35 -19.11 18.49 22.42
N SER A 36 -20.38 18.50 22.82
CA SER A 36 -21.32 19.59 22.50
C SER A 36 -20.96 20.94 23.14
N GLN A 37 -20.01 20.97 24.08
CA GLN A 37 -19.52 22.21 24.69
C GLN A 37 -18.45 22.89 23.85
N THR A 38 -17.65 22.12 23.10
CA THR A 38 -16.55 22.63 22.28
C THR A 38 -16.90 22.68 20.80
N VAL A 39 -17.74 21.75 20.33
CA VAL A 39 -18.18 21.69 18.95
C VAL A 39 -19.64 22.15 18.86
N PRO A 40 -19.96 23.25 18.15
CA PRO A 40 -21.32 23.75 18.05
C PRO A 40 -22.23 22.80 17.26
N SER A 41 -23.54 23.07 17.29
CA SER A 41 -24.54 22.23 16.62
C SER A 41 -24.39 22.24 15.10
N HIS A 42 -24.07 23.37 14.51
CA HIS A 42 -23.85 23.53 13.09
C HIS A 42 -22.85 24.65 12.85
N GLN A 43 -21.81 24.40 12.06
CA GLN A 43 -20.80 25.41 11.73
C GLN A 43 -20.20 25.17 10.35
N HIS A 44 -19.82 26.26 9.70
CA HIS A 44 -19.08 26.25 8.45
C HIS A 44 -17.68 26.83 8.69
N PHE A 45 -16.68 26.21 8.07
CA PHE A 45 -15.28 26.57 8.15
C PHE A 45 -14.74 26.70 6.73
N SER A 46 -14.13 27.84 6.40
CA SER A 46 -13.49 28.02 5.10
C SER A 46 -12.20 27.20 5.04
N ILE A 47 -11.99 26.48 3.94
CA ILE A 47 -10.70 25.85 3.60
C ILE A 47 -10.17 26.63 2.40
N GLY A 48 -9.16 27.46 2.64
CA GLY A 48 -8.67 28.43 1.67
C GLY A 48 -9.77 29.38 1.19
N LYS A 49 -9.74 29.68 -0.11
CA LYS A 49 -10.65 30.63 -0.76
C LYS A 49 -11.82 29.98 -1.46
N ASP A 50 -11.71 28.72 -1.87
CA ASP A 50 -12.65 28.09 -2.80
C ASP A 50 -13.48 26.97 -2.15
N PHE A 51 -13.11 26.51 -0.96
CA PHE A 51 -13.76 25.38 -0.30
C PHE A 51 -14.33 25.73 1.07
N GLN A 52 -15.33 24.96 1.48
CA GLN A 52 -15.97 25.08 2.78
C GLN A 52 -16.23 23.71 3.37
N LEU A 53 -15.81 23.50 4.61
CA LEU A 53 -16.16 22.36 5.44
C LEU A 53 -17.37 22.72 6.31
N SER A 54 -18.40 21.89 6.28
CA SER A 54 -19.59 21.99 7.12
C SER A 54 -19.60 20.87 8.13
N TRP A 55 -19.77 21.25 9.40
CA TRP A 55 -20.06 20.34 10.50
C TRP A 55 -21.54 20.45 10.86
N SER A 56 -22.19 19.30 11.10
CA SER A 56 -23.54 19.22 11.68
C SER A 56 -23.58 18.14 12.74
N SER A 57 -24.06 18.47 13.94
CA SER A 57 -24.26 17.53 15.06
C SER A 57 -25.48 16.63 14.91
N ASN A 58 -26.31 16.88 13.90
CA ASN A 58 -27.51 16.09 13.61
C ASN A 58 -27.16 14.62 13.33
N ASN A 59 -28.05 13.71 13.73
CA ASN A 59 -27.90 12.27 13.50
C ASN A 59 -26.54 11.70 13.99
N GLY A 60 -25.98 12.26 15.06
CA GLY A 60 -24.73 11.79 15.67
C GLY A 60 -23.46 12.46 15.14
N GLY A 61 -23.58 13.49 14.28
CA GLY A 61 -22.41 14.25 13.82
C GLY A 61 -21.95 13.85 12.43
N SER A 62 -21.65 14.83 11.56
CA SER A 62 -21.07 14.59 10.24
C SER A 62 -20.29 15.80 9.72
N LEU A 63 -19.29 15.52 8.88
CA LEU A 63 -18.50 16.51 8.15
C LEU A 63 -18.82 16.39 6.66
N SER A 64 -18.89 17.51 5.96
CA SER A 64 -19.05 17.56 4.51
C SER A 64 -18.26 18.72 3.92
N ILE A 65 -17.61 18.48 2.79
CA ILE A 65 -16.80 19.46 2.09
C ILE A 65 -17.49 19.84 0.79
N TYR A 66 -17.58 21.14 0.54
CA TYR A 66 -18.20 21.75 -0.62
C TYR A 66 -17.21 22.69 -1.30
N HIS A 67 -17.35 22.82 -2.61
CA HIS A 67 -16.68 23.86 -3.39
C HIS A 67 -17.65 25.03 -3.60
N GLN A 68 -17.16 26.27 -3.55
CA GLN A 68 -18.00 27.47 -3.63
C GLN A 68 -18.75 27.61 -4.96
N SER A 69 -18.21 27.05 -6.05
CA SER A 69 -18.94 27.03 -7.34
C SER A 69 -20.17 26.11 -7.32
N GLN A 70 -20.23 25.13 -6.41
CA GLN A 70 -21.31 24.14 -6.32
C GLN A 70 -21.67 23.82 -4.86
N PRO A 71 -22.22 24.78 -4.10
CA PRO A 71 -22.44 24.65 -2.66
C PRO A 71 -23.49 23.57 -2.28
N LYS A 72 -24.28 23.09 -3.24
CA LYS A 72 -25.28 22.02 -3.04
C LYS A 72 -24.70 20.61 -3.19
N ARG A 73 -23.48 20.47 -3.73
CA ARG A 73 -22.86 19.17 -4.01
C ARG A 73 -21.65 18.97 -3.13
N ALA A 74 -21.75 18.06 -2.16
CA ALA A 74 -20.60 17.66 -1.37
C ALA A 74 -19.63 16.83 -2.22
N ILE A 75 -18.37 17.25 -2.29
CA ILE A 75 -17.30 16.50 -2.97
C ILE A 75 -16.74 15.39 -2.08
N TRP A 76 -16.91 15.51 -0.76
CA TRP A 76 -16.56 14.51 0.24
C TRP A 76 -17.42 14.69 1.49
N SER A 77 -17.89 13.59 2.10
CA SER A 77 -18.72 13.63 3.31
C SER A 77 -18.52 12.40 4.17
N THR A 78 -18.50 12.55 5.49
CA THR A 78 -18.55 11.41 6.42
C THR A 78 -19.96 10.85 6.54
N ILE A 79 -20.07 9.67 7.15
CA ILE A 79 -21.38 9.06 7.44
C ILE A 79 -21.89 9.61 8.78
N PRO A 80 -23.14 10.10 8.87
CA PRO A 80 -23.69 10.61 10.12
C PRO A 80 -23.60 9.61 11.27
N GLY A 81 -23.07 10.06 12.41
CA GLY A 81 -22.97 9.28 13.65
C GLY A 81 -21.91 8.18 13.65
N GLN A 82 -21.09 8.06 12.61
CA GLN A 82 -20.09 7.01 12.48
C GLN A 82 -18.68 7.57 12.40
N ALA A 83 -17.75 6.85 13.03
CA ALA A 83 -16.34 7.18 13.03
C ALA A 83 -15.78 7.21 11.59
N PHE A 84 -15.09 8.28 11.25
CA PHE A 84 -14.40 8.46 9.98
C PHE A 84 -12.89 8.23 10.09
N VAL A 85 -12.33 8.24 11.31
CA VAL A 85 -10.96 7.77 11.58
C VAL A 85 -11.01 6.54 12.48
N SER A 86 -10.23 5.52 12.16
CA SER A 86 -10.01 4.35 13.02
C SER A 86 -8.57 3.90 12.92
N ALA A 87 -8.11 3.19 13.95
CA ALA A 87 -6.72 2.78 14.08
C ALA A 87 -6.62 1.30 14.48
N ALA A 88 -5.60 0.60 13.96
CA ALA A 88 -5.30 -0.75 14.43
C ALA A 88 -3.79 -1.00 14.50
N LEU A 89 -3.43 -1.94 15.34
CA LEU A 89 -2.08 -2.45 15.49
C LEU A 89 -2.11 -3.95 15.15
N ALA A 90 -1.46 -4.30 14.06
CA ALA A 90 -1.50 -5.64 13.48
C ALA A 90 -0.09 -6.17 13.18
N GLU A 91 0.15 -7.46 13.46
CA GLU A 91 1.32 -8.16 12.93
C GLU A 91 1.09 -8.48 11.45
N THR A 92 2.05 -8.12 10.60
CA THR A 92 1.94 -8.28 9.15
C THR A 92 2.88 -9.37 8.67
N GLU A 93 2.36 -10.34 7.94
CA GLU A 93 3.16 -11.28 7.18
C GLU A 93 3.02 -11.00 5.69
N VAL A 94 4.15 -10.92 5.00
CA VAL A 94 4.21 -10.83 3.55
C VAL A 94 4.86 -12.09 3.00
N GLU A 95 4.14 -12.83 2.16
CA GLU A 95 4.71 -13.91 1.37
C GLU A 95 5.01 -13.40 -0.03
N GLU A 96 6.24 -13.61 -0.52
CA GLU A 96 6.66 -13.28 -1.88
C GLU A 96 7.00 -14.55 -2.65
N SER A 97 6.57 -14.60 -3.91
CA SER A 97 6.98 -15.62 -4.86
C SER A 97 7.01 -15.05 -6.28
N ARG A 98 8.23 -14.85 -6.80
CA ARG A 98 8.49 -14.43 -8.19
C ARG A 98 7.75 -13.14 -8.56
N GLY A 99 7.72 -12.16 -7.65
CA GLY A 99 7.02 -10.88 -7.87
C GLY A 99 5.51 -10.91 -7.62
N SER A 100 4.94 -12.07 -7.25
CA SER A 100 3.60 -12.13 -6.65
C SER A 100 3.67 -12.00 -5.13
N PHE A 101 2.77 -11.22 -4.56
CA PHE A 101 2.77 -10.91 -3.13
C PHE A 101 1.49 -11.34 -2.43
N VAL A 102 1.61 -11.65 -1.14
CA VAL A 102 0.50 -11.98 -0.25
C VAL A 102 0.69 -11.24 1.06
N VAL A 103 -0.15 -10.23 1.32
CA VAL A 103 -0.10 -9.49 2.57
C VAL A 103 -1.20 -10.03 3.50
N LYS A 104 -0.81 -10.47 4.70
CA LYS A 104 -1.71 -11.02 5.72
C LYS A 104 -1.55 -10.30 7.04
N ASP A 105 -2.67 -9.94 7.66
CA ASP A 105 -2.72 -9.54 9.06
C ASP A 105 -2.94 -10.79 9.92
N ARG A 106 -1.95 -11.15 10.75
CA ARG A 106 -2.01 -12.38 11.58
C ARG A 106 -2.71 -12.15 12.90
N LYS A 107 -2.17 -11.23 13.71
CA LYS A 107 -2.65 -10.94 15.06
C LYS A 107 -2.95 -9.45 15.18
N LEU A 108 -4.19 -9.14 15.52
CA LEU A 108 -4.61 -7.79 15.87
C LEU A 108 -4.39 -7.59 17.37
N HIS A 109 -3.42 -6.76 17.72
CA HIS A 109 -3.13 -6.43 19.12
C HIS A 109 -4.10 -5.40 19.67
N LEU A 110 -4.39 -4.35 18.88
CA LEU A 110 -5.27 -3.25 19.25
C LEU A 110 -6.11 -2.81 18.05
N VAL A 111 -7.35 -2.45 18.30
CA VAL A 111 -8.26 -1.88 17.30
C VAL A 111 -9.09 -0.80 17.98
N CYS A 112 -8.93 0.45 17.56
CA CYS A 112 -9.70 1.61 17.99
C CYS A 112 -10.63 2.01 16.84
N HIS A 113 -11.93 1.70 16.97
CA HIS A 113 -12.93 1.90 15.93
C HIS A 113 -14.01 2.93 16.31
N HIS A 114 -14.00 3.40 17.56
CA HIS A 114 -14.80 4.54 17.98
C HIS A 114 -13.98 5.82 17.89
N GLN A 115 -14.66 6.95 17.68
CA GLN A 115 -14.02 8.25 17.52
C GLN A 115 -14.77 9.30 18.34
N THR A 116 -14.03 10.22 18.96
CA THR A 116 -14.57 11.45 19.55
C THR A 116 -13.94 12.64 18.86
N ILE A 117 -14.74 13.62 18.42
CA ILE A 117 -14.24 14.94 18.04
C ILE A 117 -14.15 15.81 19.29
N LEU A 118 -12.96 16.33 19.56
CA LEU A 118 -12.73 17.31 20.62
C LEU A 118 -12.89 18.73 20.11
N ASP A 119 -12.30 19.02 18.95
CA ASP A 119 -12.22 20.38 18.42
C ASP A 119 -12.14 20.38 16.89
N ILE A 120 -12.71 21.43 16.29
CA ILE A 120 -12.61 21.76 14.87
C ILE A 120 -12.17 23.22 14.80
N ARG A 121 -10.90 23.45 14.52
CA ARG A 121 -10.31 24.78 14.50
C ARG A 121 -9.88 25.20 13.11
N VAL A 122 -10.00 26.49 12.84
CA VAL A 122 -9.38 27.13 11.69
C VAL A 122 -7.98 27.55 12.10
N ILE A 123 -7.00 27.22 11.27
CA ILE A 123 -5.62 27.70 11.42
C ILE A 123 -5.41 28.78 10.39
N ASP A 124 -5.09 29.99 10.85
CA ASP A 124 -4.76 31.13 10.02
C ASP A 124 -3.25 31.35 9.93
N GLN A 125 -2.81 32.17 8.97
CA GLN A 125 -1.39 32.44 8.70
C GLN A 125 -0.62 33.01 9.90
N PHE A 126 -1.32 33.60 10.88
CA PHE A 126 -0.75 34.26 12.05
C PHE A 126 -0.90 33.45 13.36
N ASP A 127 -1.36 32.19 13.30
CA ASP A 127 -1.50 31.34 14.48
C ASP A 127 -0.12 30.85 14.98
N HIS A 128 0.52 31.63 15.84
CA HIS A 128 1.76 31.27 16.55
C HIS A 128 1.54 30.30 17.74
N SER A 129 0.35 29.72 17.88
CA SER A 129 -0.11 29.06 19.12
C SER A 129 0.11 27.54 19.17
N LEU A 130 0.60 26.93 18.08
CA LEU A 130 0.64 25.46 17.94
C LEU A 130 1.79 24.79 18.72
N GLU A 131 2.78 25.54 19.20
CA GLU A 131 3.96 24.99 19.89
C GLU A 131 3.79 24.84 21.41
N ALA A 132 2.84 25.52 22.05
CA ALA A 132 2.86 25.70 23.51
C ALA A 132 1.83 24.88 24.32
N GLN A 133 0.83 24.23 23.70
CA GLN A 133 -0.27 23.59 24.47
C GLN A 133 -0.47 22.07 24.26
N ASP A 134 0.10 21.45 23.24
CA ASP A 134 0.00 19.98 23.04
C ASP A 134 1.39 19.33 23.11
N GLN A 135 1.84 18.94 24.31
CA GLN A 135 3.06 18.15 24.52
C GLN A 135 3.02 16.74 23.86
N ASP A 136 1.86 16.34 23.32
CA ASP A 136 1.64 15.09 22.59
C ASP A 136 1.53 15.30 21.06
N SER A 137 1.78 16.51 20.54
CA SER A 137 1.88 16.74 19.09
C SER A 137 3.07 15.95 18.56
N PRO A 138 2.90 14.93 17.68
CA PRO A 138 4.04 14.23 17.15
C PRO A 138 4.87 15.21 16.31
N SER A 139 6.15 15.37 16.66
CA SER A 139 7.11 16.17 15.90
C SER A 139 6.98 15.85 14.41
N GLY A 140 6.87 16.90 13.59
CA GLY A 140 6.61 16.79 12.15
C GLY A 140 5.15 16.65 11.72
N PHE A 141 4.14 16.89 12.58
CA PHE A 141 2.77 17.17 12.07
C PHE A 141 2.69 18.56 11.44
N LEU A 142 3.47 19.48 12.00
CA LEU A 142 3.81 20.78 11.48
C LEU A 142 5.32 20.87 11.72
N ASP A 143 6.16 20.46 10.77
CA ASP A 143 7.58 20.76 10.88
C ASP A 143 7.75 22.26 10.60
N LEU A 144 7.38 23.08 11.60
CA LEU A 144 7.58 24.53 11.60
C LEU A 144 9.06 24.89 11.81
N ASP A 145 9.90 23.90 12.14
CA ASP A 145 11.30 24.07 12.55
C ASP A 145 12.33 24.02 11.41
N GLN A 146 11.89 23.98 10.16
CA GLN A 146 12.77 24.28 9.03
C GLN A 146 12.24 25.48 8.27
N LYS A 147 13.16 26.37 7.88
CA LYS A 147 12.98 27.44 6.88
C LYS A 147 12.61 26.84 5.51
N THR A 148 11.56 26.06 5.44
CA THR A 148 10.94 25.53 4.23
C THR A 148 9.78 26.46 3.91
N ASP A 149 10.03 27.31 2.92
CA ASP A 149 9.08 28.16 2.22
C ASP A 149 7.62 27.64 2.30
N PHE A 150 6.71 28.39 2.96
CA PHE A 150 5.25 28.30 2.77
C PHE A 150 4.83 28.73 1.34
N LYS A 151 5.61 28.38 0.32
CA LYS A 151 5.30 28.66 -1.08
C LYS A 151 4.20 27.72 -1.55
N GLY A 152 2.95 28.13 -1.36
CA GLY A 152 1.79 27.51 -1.98
C GLY A 152 0.64 27.11 -1.05
N THR A 153 0.86 27.09 0.28
CA THR A 153 -0.19 26.77 1.25
C THR A 153 -1.21 27.90 1.33
N GLN A 154 -2.46 27.62 0.98
CA GLN A 154 -3.55 28.60 1.08
C GLN A 154 -4.26 28.47 2.43
N PHE A 155 -4.11 29.51 3.25
CA PHE A 155 -4.90 29.71 4.47
C PHE A 155 -6.27 30.31 4.14
N PRO A 156 -7.30 30.09 4.97
CA PRO A 156 -7.32 29.28 6.19
C PRO A 156 -7.23 27.76 5.97
N MET A 157 -6.64 27.03 6.92
CA MET A 157 -6.71 25.55 6.96
C MET A 157 -7.69 25.11 8.05
N VAL A 158 -8.21 23.89 7.97
CA VAL A 158 -9.11 23.34 9.00
C VAL A 158 -8.48 22.10 9.62
N LEU A 159 -8.36 22.11 10.95
CA LEU A 159 -7.82 21.00 11.72
C LEU A 159 -8.89 20.42 12.65
N VAL A 160 -9.21 19.15 12.45
CA VAL A 160 -10.08 18.36 13.31
C VAL A 160 -9.23 17.49 14.23
N THR A 161 -9.42 17.63 15.54
CA THR A 161 -8.68 16.83 16.53
C THR A 161 -9.62 16.05 17.41
N GLY A 162 -9.12 14.93 17.95
CA GLY A 162 -9.94 14.08 18.79
C GLY A 162 -9.22 12.83 19.25
N TRP A 163 -10.01 11.86 19.70
CA TRP A 163 -9.52 10.57 20.17
C TRP A 163 -10.16 9.42 19.38
N VAL A 164 -9.35 8.45 18.96
CA VAL A 164 -9.83 7.12 18.59
C VAL A 164 -9.70 6.20 19.78
N PHE A 165 -10.69 5.33 20.02
CA PHE A 165 -10.68 4.45 21.19
C PHE A 165 -11.44 3.14 20.97
N ASN A 166 -11.31 2.22 21.94
CA ASN A 166 -12.06 0.97 22.00
C ASN A 166 -12.72 0.79 23.37
N MET A 167 -13.95 0.26 23.38
CA MET A 167 -14.65 -0.17 24.58
C MET A 167 -14.80 -1.70 24.59
N ARG A 168 -14.09 -2.40 25.50
CA ARG A 168 -14.33 -3.84 25.70
C ARG A 168 -15.69 -4.07 26.37
N ARG A 169 -16.68 -4.57 25.63
CA ARG A 169 -17.91 -5.13 26.20
C ARG A 169 -17.61 -6.52 26.81
N LYS A 170 -17.81 -6.69 28.12
CA LYS A 170 -18.12 -8.02 28.67
C LYS A 170 -19.60 -8.31 28.41
N LYS A 171 -19.92 -9.32 27.61
CA LYS A 171 -21.29 -9.87 27.53
C LYS A 171 -21.68 -10.38 28.92
N LYS A 172 -22.57 -9.68 29.62
CA LYS A 172 -23.36 -10.29 30.69
C LYS A 172 -24.58 -10.92 30.03
N HIS A 173 -24.74 -12.24 30.17
CA HIS A 173 -26.04 -12.85 29.99
C HIS A 173 -26.96 -12.29 31.08
N SER A 174 -27.99 -11.54 30.71
CA SER A 174 -29.13 -11.30 31.59
C SER A 174 -30.41 -11.66 30.87
N HIS A 175 -31.13 -12.61 31.46
CA HIS A 175 -32.50 -12.92 31.12
C HIS A 175 -33.43 -11.75 31.49
N LYS A 176 -34.31 -11.43 30.53
CA LYS A 176 -35.73 -11.03 30.64
C LYS A 176 -36.17 -9.80 31.48
N TYR A 177 -36.95 -8.98 30.76
CA TYR A 177 -38.00 -8.01 31.11
C TYR A 177 -37.64 -6.63 31.68
N GLY A 178 -38.11 -5.58 30.96
CA GLY A 178 -38.65 -4.35 31.55
C GLY A 178 -37.87 -3.06 31.30
N THR A 179 -38.45 -2.20 30.46
CA THR A 179 -38.41 -0.72 30.49
C THR A 179 -37.05 -0.02 30.29
N LEU A 180 -36.87 0.60 29.12
CA LEU A 180 -35.64 1.33 28.74
C LEU A 180 -35.82 2.83 28.97
N GLU A 181 -35.52 3.30 30.18
CA GLU A 181 -35.13 4.69 30.42
C GLU A 181 -33.81 4.68 31.22
N ASN A 182 -32.86 5.49 30.77
CA ASN A 182 -31.58 5.79 31.44
C ASN A 182 -30.58 4.63 31.63
N ALA A 183 -29.98 4.15 30.54
CA ALA A 183 -28.75 3.36 30.63
C ALA A 183 -27.53 4.28 30.84
N GLN A 184 -27.15 4.51 32.10
CA GLN A 184 -25.83 5.02 32.45
C GLN A 184 -24.75 4.01 32.04
N PHE A 185 -23.77 4.47 31.25
CA PHE A 185 -22.73 3.63 30.66
C PHE A 185 -21.53 3.46 31.60
N GLU A 186 -21.39 2.31 32.27
CA GLU A 186 -20.17 1.94 32.99
C GLU A 186 -19.38 0.84 32.23
N GLY A 187 -18.20 1.19 31.68
CA GLY A 187 -17.24 0.25 31.10
C GLY A 187 -16.01 0.04 31.99
N LYS A 188 -15.93 -1.10 32.71
CA LYS A 188 -14.79 -1.47 33.58
C LYS A 188 -13.77 -2.39 32.87
N GLY A 189 -13.22 -1.97 31.73
CA GLY A 189 -12.11 -2.65 31.05
C GLY A 189 -11.04 -1.64 30.59
N PRO A 190 -9.77 -2.05 30.40
CA PRO A 190 -8.75 -1.14 29.88
C PRO A 190 -9.16 -0.70 28.47
N SER A 191 -9.49 0.58 28.33
CA SER A 191 -9.77 1.23 27.06
C SER A 191 -8.47 1.81 26.54
N THR A 192 -8.04 1.32 25.38
CA THR A 192 -6.96 1.94 24.61
C THR A 192 -7.53 3.13 23.86
N CYS A 193 -6.81 4.25 23.86
CA CYS A 193 -7.12 5.40 23.05
C CYS A 193 -5.85 5.99 22.41
N ALA A 194 -6.00 6.78 21.36
CA ALA A 194 -4.95 7.64 20.84
C ALA A 194 -5.55 8.92 20.29
N ARG A 195 -4.76 10.00 20.33
CA ARG A 195 -5.12 11.24 19.63
C ARG A 195 -5.04 11.02 18.13
N TYR A 196 -5.88 11.73 17.40
CA TYR A 196 -5.74 11.87 15.96
C TYR A 196 -5.83 13.33 15.57
N TRP A 197 -5.26 13.63 14.41
CA TRP A 197 -5.35 14.91 13.75
C TRP A 197 -5.75 14.70 12.30
N VAL A 198 -6.79 15.41 11.83
CA VAL A 198 -7.17 15.48 10.41
C VAL A 198 -7.05 16.92 9.96
N LEU A 199 -6.09 17.20 9.08
CA LEU A 199 -5.88 18.51 8.49
C LEU A 199 -6.49 18.54 7.09
N PHE A 200 -7.17 19.64 6.76
CA PHE A 200 -7.61 19.97 5.41
C PHE A 200 -7.03 21.33 5.01
N GLU A 201 -6.41 21.38 3.85
CA GLU A 201 -5.83 22.60 3.29
C GLU A 201 -6.14 22.72 1.80
N GLN A 202 -6.29 23.95 1.30
CA GLN A 202 -6.47 24.16 -0.13
C GLN A 202 -5.10 24.17 -0.83
N LYS A 203 -4.91 23.27 -1.79
CA LYS A 203 -3.68 23.20 -2.60
C LYS A 203 -3.78 24.10 -3.84
N ASN A 204 -4.93 24.11 -4.49
CA ASN A 204 -5.26 25.00 -5.61
C ASN A 204 -6.80 25.17 -5.71
N ARG A 205 -7.30 25.83 -6.77
CA ARG A 205 -8.75 26.08 -6.93
C ARG A 205 -9.61 24.82 -6.97
N ASN A 206 -9.07 23.71 -7.45
CA ASN A 206 -9.82 22.46 -7.66
C ASN A 206 -9.39 21.33 -6.73
N GLN A 207 -8.52 21.58 -5.75
CA GLN A 207 -7.97 20.52 -4.91
C GLN A 207 -7.83 20.91 -3.44
N ILE A 208 -8.27 20.00 -2.58
CA ILE A 208 -7.98 20.01 -1.15
C ILE A 208 -6.96 18.91 -0.86
N GLY A 209 -5.89 19.25 -0.15
CA GLY A 209 -5.03 18.29 0.52
C GLY A 209 -5.63 17.87 1.86
N PHE A 210 -5.52 16.60 2.21
CA PHE A 210 -5.86 16.11 3.54
C PHE A 210 -4.71 15.28 4.11
N GLN A 211 -4.54 15.36 5.43
CA GLN A 211 -3.60 14.54 6.18
C GLN A 211 -4.27 13.99 7.43
N VAL A 212 -4.09 12.70 7.70
CA VAL A 212 -4.51 12.06 8.96
C VAL A 212 -3.28 11.51 9.64
N LYS A 213 -3.06 11.86 10.92
CA LYS A 213 -1.96 11.32 11.74
C LYS A 213 -2.52 10.75 13.04
N LEU A 214 -2.00 9.61 13.47
CA LEU A 214 -2.31 9.00 14.76
C LEU A 214 -1.19 9.27 15.76
N GLY A 215 -1.59 9.55 17.00
CA GLY A 215 -0.68 9.60 18.15
C GLY A 215 -0.36 8.20 18.69
N GLN A 216 0.51 8.14 19.70
CA GLN A 216 0.84 6.90 20.38
C GLN A 216 -0.37 6.34 21.15
N PRO A 217 -0.53 5.01 21.25
CA PRO A 217 -1.59 4.37 22.00
C PRO A 217 -1.39 4.58 23.52
N ASN A 218 -2.35 5.25 24.15
CA ASN A 218 -2.46 5.38 25.60
C ASN A 218 -3.34 4.25 26.17
N PHE A 219 -2.86 3.59 27.21
CA PHE A 219 -3.53 2.43 27.83
C PHE A 219 -4.39 2.76 29.06
N GLU A 220 -4.63 4.04 29.36
CA GLU A 220 -5.34 4.48 30.56
C GLU A 220 -6.38 5.57 30.26
N PHE A 221 -7.57 5.21 29.79
CA PHE A 221 -8.71 6.14 29.85
C PHE A 221 -9.56 5.85 31.10
N ARG A 222 -9.46 6.72 32.11
CA ARG A 222 -10.43 6.83 33.20
C ARG A 222 -11.10 8.19 33.12
N THR A 223 -12.35 8.26 32.66
CA THR A 223 -13.24 9.38 33.00
C THR A 223 -13.60 9.27 34.49
N LYS A 224 -12.81 9.89 35.36
CA LYS A 224 -13.18 10.06 36.77
C LYS A 224 -14.03 11.32 36.93
N ALA A 225 -15.33 11.15 37.15
CA ALA A 225 -16.05 12.05 38.04
C ALA A 225 -15.67 11.68 39.48
N SER A 226 -15.20 12.63 40.27
CA SER A 226 -14.86 12.48 41.68
C SER A 226 -16.13 12.20 42.50
N PRO A 227 -16.07 11.27 43.46
CA PRO A 227 -16.68 11.55 44.75
C PRO A 227 -15.64 11.52 45.87
N ALA A 228 -15.92 12.37 46.86
CA ALA A 228 -15.11 12.68 48.01
C ALA A 228 -14.65 11.46 48.83
N ALA A 229 -13.54 11.70 49.54
CA ALA A 229 -12.87 10.78 50.44
C ALA A 229 -13.79 10.13 51.49
N SER A 230 -13.57 8.86 51.77
CA SER A 230 -13.51 8.35 53.15
C SER A 230 -12.66 7.08 53.18
N GLY A 231 -11.61 7.08 54.00
CA GLY A 231 -10.65 6.00 54.10
C GLY A 231 -11.13 4.85 54.98
N ARG A 232 -10.47 3.69 54.82
CA ARG A 232 -9.91 2.91 55.93
C ARG A 232 -9.13 1.70 55.39
N TYR A 233 -7.84 1.70 55.69
CA TYR A 233 -6.99 0.51 55.68
C TYR A 233 -7.47 -0.53 56.70
N LYS A 234 -7.53 -1.80 56.31
CA LYS A 234 -7.25 -2.95 57.18
C LYS A 234 -6.67 -4.09 56.34
N GLY A 235 -5.41 -4.44 56.62
CA GLY A 235 -4.80 -5.69 56.15
C GLY A 235 -5.26 -6.88 56.97
N PHE A 236 -5.14 -8.10 56.41
CA PHE A 236 -4.33 -9.20 56.94
C PHE A 236 -4.58 -10.55 56.21
N ARG A 237 -3.46 -11.26 56.02
CA ARG A 237 -3.22 -12.72 56.06
C ARG A 237 -3.59 -13.66 54.90
N ARG A 238 -2.50 -14.24 54.37
CA ARG A 238 -2.34 -15.56 53.73
C ARG A 238 -2.93 -16.71 54.58
N ARG A 239 -3.46 -17.73 53.90
CA ARG A 239 -3.44 -19.13 54.36
C ARG A 239 -3.06 -20.08 53.21
N LEU A 240 -2.14 -20.98 53.54
CA LEU A 240 -1.75 -22.16 52.78
C LEU A 240 -2.90 -23.17 52.67
N GLY A 241 -2.91 -23.93 51.57
CA GLY A 241 -3.53 -25.25 51.47
C GLY A 241 -2.74 -26.11 50.47
N GLN A 242 -2.03 -27.12 50.98
CA GLN A 242 -1.36 -28.18 50.21
C GLN A 242 -2.39 -29.22 49.74
N PHE A 243 -2.17 -29.87 48.58
CA PHE A 243 -2.37 -31.33 48.33
C PHE A 243 -1.67 -31.70 47.01
N GLN A 244 -0.50 -32.33 47.08
CA GLN A 244 -0.18 -33.76 46.81
C GLN A 244 0.00 -34.19 45.33
N LYS A 245 1.22 -34.66 45.05
CA LYS A 245 1.71 -35.29 43.81
C LYS A 245 1.16 -36.71 43.66
N ARG A 246 0.97 -37.15 42.41
CA ARG A 246 1.12 -38.56 42.01
C ARG A 246 2.10 -38.68 40.84
N ARG A 247 3.18 -39.43 41.06
CA ARG A 247 4.14 -39.92 40.07
C ARG A 247 3.61 -41.24 39.50
N LEU A 248 3.79 -41.45 38.20
CA LEU A 248 3.95 -42.79 37.63
C LEU A 248 5.25 -42.79 36.81
N ARG A 249 6.10 -43.77 37.10
CA ARG A 249 7.41 -44.03 36.49
C ARG A 249 7.35 -45.48 36.03
N TRP A 250 7.64 -45.75 34.76
CA TRP A 250 7.98 -47.08 34.26
C TRP A 250 9.36 -46.99 33.61
N PHE A 251 10.26 -47.87 34.05
CA PHE A 251 11.54 -48.16 33.41
C PHE A 251 11.32 -49.27 32.38
N TRP A 252 12.23 -49.42 31.41
CA TRP A 252 13.06 -50.60 31.14
C TRP A 252 14.14 -50.22 30.12
N SER A 253 15.23 -50.97 30.14
CA SER A 253 16.58 -50.61 29.68
C SER A 253 16.99 -51.16 28.31
N SER A 254 17.79 -50.36 27.60
CA SER A 254 18.95 -50.65 26.73
C SER A 254 18.90 -51.71 25.61
N ALA A 255 19.08 -51.23 24.37
CA ALA A 255 20.01 -51.82 23.38
C ALA A 255 20.47 -50.74 22.38
N ARG A 256 21.79 -50.60 22.19
CA ARG A 256 22.40 -49.84 21.07
C ARG A 256 22.43 -50.73 19.82
N PRO A 257 22.34 -50.17 18.60
CA PRO A 257 23.58 -49.96 17.87
C PRO A 257 23.69 -48.63 17.09
N ARG A 258 24.96 -48.25 16.91
CA ARG A 258 25.60 -47.47 15.82
C ARG A 258 24.76 -47.43 14.53
N GLY A 259 24.66 -46.36 13.75
CA GLY A 259 25.39 -45.12 13.62
C GLY A 259 25.29 -44.72 12.13
N PHE A 260 24.55 -43.66 11.81
CA PHE A 260 24.60 -42.97 10.53
C PHE A 260 24.39 -41.48 10.80
N VAL A 261 25.39 -40.68 10.45
CA VAL A 261 25.35 -39.22 10.55
C VAL A 261 24.62 -38.70 9.32
N PHE A 262 23.40 -38.23 9.51
CA PHE A 262 22.75 -37.34 8.55
C PHE A 262 22.99 -35.91 9.06
N VAL A 263 23.81 -35.15 8.34
CA VAL A 263 24.01 -33.72 8.62
C VAL A 263 22.74 -33.00 8.16
N SER A 264 21.81 -32.85 9.09
CA SER A 264 20.67 -31.95 8.99
C SER A 264 21.15 -30.55 9.38
N SER A 265 21.58 -29.75 8.40
CA SER A 265 21.78 -28.30 8.63
C SER A 265 20.41 -27.61 8.59
N SER A 266 19.65 -27.76 9.67
CA SER A 266 18.49 -26.95 9.98
C SER A 266 18.76 -26.27 11.31
N GLU A 267 19.64 -25.27 11.28
CA GLU A 267 19.66 -24.24 12.31
C GLU A 267 18.48 -23.30 12.00
N GLU A 268 17.29 -23.73 12.43
CA GLU A 268 16.26 -22.77 12.79
C GLU A 268 16.74 -22.09 14.07
N GLU A 269 17.40 -20.93 13.92
CA GLU A 269 17.56 -19.97 15.02
C GLU A 269 16.17 -19.49 15.43
N LEU A 270 15.55 -20.27 16.33
CA LEU A 270 14.40 -19.85 17.10
C LEU A 270 14.93 -19.01 18.28
N GLU A 271 15.34 -17.79 18.00
CA GLU A 271 15.44 -16.78 19.06
C GLU A 271 14.02 -16.49 19.56
N GLU A 272 13.72 -16.93 20.79
CA GLU A 272 12.56 -16.50 21.56
C GLU A 272 12.66 -14.99 21.81
N LEU A 273 12.16 -14.22 20.84
CA LEU A 273 11.94 -12.78 20.97
C LEU A 273 10.97 -12.53 22.13
N LYS A 274 11.51 -12.02 23.24
CA LYS A 274 10.73 -11.42 24.33
C LYS A 274 9.76 -10.39 23.74
N ALA A 275 8.52 -10.40 24.20
CA ALA A 275 7.46 -9.50 23.74
C ALA A 275 7.90 -8.02 23.78
N GLU A 276 8.29 -7.48 22.63
CA GLU A 276 8.63 -6.06 22.48
C GLU A 276 7.37 -5.19 22.55
N GLU A 277 7.45 -4.09 23.29
CA GLU A 277 6.38 -3.10 23.44
C GLU A 277 6.05 -2.44 22.09
N PHE A 278 4.80 -2.55 21.66
CA PHE A 278 4.31 -1.87 20.47
C PHE A 278 4.15 -0.37 20.75
N LYS A 279 4.97 0.46 20.09
CA LYS A 279 5.01 1.90 20.34
C LYS A 279 3.96 2.71 19.56
N GLU A 280 3.47 2.22 18.42
CA GLU A 280 2.61 3.01 17.52
C GLU A 280 1.59 2.15 16.77
N PHE A 281 0.45 2.74 16.38
CA PHE A 281 -0.48 2.13 15.43
C PHE A 281 0.17 1.99 14.06
N ASN A 282 -0.09 0.89 13.36
CA ASN A 282 0.44 0.65 12.01
C ASN A 282 -0.67 0.42 10.96
N ARG A 283 -1.91 0.74 11.33
CA ARG A 283 -3.05 0.81 10.43
C ARG A 283 -3.82 2.09 10.70
N VAL A 284 -3.97 2.92 9.68
CA VAL A 284 -4.95 4.03 9.65
C VAL A 284 -6.10 3.62 8.75
N CYS A 285 -7.33 3.88 9.19
CA CYS A 285 -8.52 3.69 8.38
C CYS A 285 -9.27 5.02 8.25
N LEU A 286 -9.47 5.48 7.01
CA LEU A 286 -10.29 6.64 6.67
C LEU A 286 -11.61 6.16 6.08
N THR A 287 -12.74 6.51 6.71
CA THR A 287 -14.09 6.07 6.30
C THR A 287 -14.96 7.27 5.94
N TYR A 288 -15.61 7.22 4.79
CA TYR A 288 -16.51 8.28 4.33
C TYR A 288 -17.69 7.70 3.57
N SER A 289 -18.73 8.52 3.37
CA SER A 289 -19.98 8.13 2.74
C SER A 289 -19.81 7.89 1.24
N SER A 290 -20.57 6.93 0.72
CA SER A 290 -20.82 6.74 -0.70
C SER A 290 -22.25 6.30 -0.91
N GLU A 291 -22.81 6.53 -2.08
CA GLU A 291 -24.18 6.09 -2.37
C GLU A 291 -24.21 4.65 -2.89
N GLU A 292 -25.34 3.95 -2.70
CA GLU A 292 -25.50 2.58 -3.19
C GLU A 292 -25.33 2.48 -4.71
N ASN A 293 -25.84 3.46 -5.45
CA ASN A 293 -25.76 3.54 -6.91
C ASN A 293 -24.50 4.28 -7.42
N GLU A 294 -23.56 4.62 -6.54
CA GLU A 294 -22.29 5.24 -6.91
C GLU A 294 -21.34 4.17 -7.47
N ARG A 295 -20.83 4.43 -8.68
CA ARG A 295 -19.85 3.58 -9.37
C ARG A 295 -18.47 4.18 -9.25
N PHE A 296 -17.45 3.34 -9.13
CA PHE A 296 -16.06 3.75 -8.91
C PHE A 296 -15.17 3.31 -10.08
N TYR A 297 -14.36 4.23 -10.60
CA TYR A 297 -13.46 4.02 -11.73
C TYR A 297 -12.05 4.49 -11.40
N GLY A 298 -11.04 3.86 -12.01
CA GLY A 298 -9.63 4.21 -11.80
C GLY A 298 -8.84 3.04 -11.24
N PHE A 299 -8.12 3.29 -10.15
CA PHE A 299 -7.21 2.36 -9.49
C PHE A 299 -5.99 1.93 -10.33
N GLY A 300 -5.61 2.75 -11.31
CA GLY A 300 -4.51 2.46 -12.23
C GLY A 300 -4.95 1.61 -13.42
N GLU A 301 -4.04 0.77 -13.91
CA GLU A 301 -4.35 -0.17 -15.01
C GLU A 301 -5.02 -1.42 -14.45
N GLN A 302 -6.30 -1.59 -14.76
CA GLN A 302 -7.14 -2.69 -14.25
C GLN A 302 -7.76 -3.46 -15.41
N PHE A 303 -7.71 -4.80 -15.33
CA PHE A 303 -7.99 -5.66 -16.49
C PHE A 303 -9.30 -6.46 -16.38
N SER A 304 -9.82 -6.67 -15.17
CA SER A 304 -11.03 -7.50 -14.97
C SER A 304 -12.31 -6.68 -14.78
N HIS A 305 -12.21 -5.46 -14.27
CA HIS A 305 -13.35 -4.65 -13.88
C HIS A 305 -13.15 -3.19 -14.22
N MET A 306 -14.25 -2.53 -14.59
CA MET A 306 -14.31 -1.09 -14.78
C MET A 306 -14.98 -0.39 -13.60
N ASP A 307 -16.04 -0.99 -13.05
CA ASP A 307 -16.71 -0.52 -11.82
C ASP A 307 -16.25 -1.32 -10.60
N PHE A 308 -15.74 -0.61 -9.59
CA PHE A 308 -15.21 -1.17 -8.36
C PHE A 308 -16.15 -1.11 -7.16
N LYS A 309 -17.37 -0.57 -7.30
CA LYS A 309 -18.38 -0.71 -6.25
C LYS A 309 -18.58 -2.20 -5.91
N GLY A 310 -18.69 -2.50 -4.61
CA GLY A 310 -18.79 -3.87 -4.10
C GLY A 310 -17.45 -4.61 -4.00
N LYS A 311 -16.31 -4.00 -4.36
CA LYS A 311 -15.00 -4.66 -4.40
C LYS A 311 -14.05 -4.12 -3.35
N ARG A 312 -13.02 -4.89 -3.05
CA ARG A 312 -11.93 -4.51 -2.17
C ARG A 312 -10.64 -4.46 -2.98
N VAL A 313 -10.12 -3.26 -3.23
CA VAL A 313 -9.07 -3.01 -4.22
C VAL A 313 -7.73 -2.76 -3.51
N PRO A 314 -6.78 -3.71 -3.55
CA PRO A 314 -5.43 -3.50 -3.03
C PRO A 314 -4.60 -2.64 -4.00
N ILE A 315 -3.81 -1.72 -3.46
CA ILE A 315 -2.84 -0.92 -4.21
C ILE A 315 -1.45 -1.48 -3.94
N LEU A 316 -1.02 -2.43 -4.77
CA LEU A 316 0.29 -3.08 -4.66
C LEU A 316 0.79 -3.51 -6.04
N VAL A 317 1.92 -2.97 -6.46
CA VAL A 317 2.60 -3.39 -7.70
C VAL A 317 3.03 -4.84 -7.56
N GLN A 318 2.58 -5.69 -8.47
CA GLN A 318 2.95 -7.11 -8.49
C GLN A 318 2.79 -7.70 -9.90
N GLU A 319 3.27 -8.92 -10.09
CA GLU A 319 3.02 -9.67 -11.32
C GLU A 319 1.51 -9.70 -11.63
N GLN A 320 1.15 -9.35 -12.87
CA GLN A 320 -0.25 -9.25 -13.30
C GLN A 320 -0.98 -10.58 -13.22
N GLY A 321 -0.26 -11.70 -13.39
CA GLY A 321 -0.79 -13.05 -13.28
C GLY A 321 -1.30 -13.65 -14.60
N ILE A 322 -1.19 -14.97 -14.72
CA ILE A 322 -1.60 -15.75 -15.89
C ILE A 322 -3.03 -16.29 -15.70
N GLY A 323 -3.96 -15.81 -16.51
CA GLY A 323 -5.40 -16.12 -16.42
C GLY A 323 -6.15 -15.26 -15.40
N ARG A 324 -5.52 -14.79 -14.32
CA ARG A 324 -6.06 -13.76 -13.40
C ARG A 324 -7.40 -14.11 -12.75
N GLY A 325 -7.60 -15.39 -12.47
CA GLY A 325 -8.85 -15.94 -11.92
C GLY A 325 -9.62 -16.81 -12.91
N ASP A 326 -9.38 -16.65 -14.21
CA ASP A 326 -10.09 -17.42 -15.25
C ASP A 326 -9.58 -18.87 -15.31
N GLN A 327 -10.50 -19.80 -15.07
CA GLN A 327 -10.22 -21.23 -15.06
C GLN A 327 -10.46 -21.84 -16.44
N PRO A 328 -9.66 -22.84 -16.87
CA PRO A 328 -8.62 -23.56 -16.11
C PRO A 328 -7.20 -22.95 -16.19
N ILE A 329 -7.03 -21.79 -16.83
CA ILE A 329 -5.71 -21.19 -17.08
C ILE A 329 -5.00 -20.85 -15.77
N THR A 330 -5.69 -20.17 -14.86
CA THR A 330 -5.14 -19.80 -13.55
C THR A 330 -4.78 -21.02 -12.70
N PHE A 331 -5.59 -22.09 -12.75
CA PHE A 331 -5.27 -23.37 -12.11
C PHE A 331 -3.93 -23.92 -12.61
N ALA A 332 -3.76 -24.03 -13.94
CA ALA A 332 -2.54 -24.57 -14.53
C ALA A 332 -1.31 -23.73 -14.19
N ALA A 333 -1.44 -22.40 -14.25
CA ALA A 333 -0.38 -21.48 -13.88
C ALA A 333 0.05 -21.67 -12.41
N ASN A 334 -0.93 -21.71 -11.48
CA ASN A 334 -0.65 -21.86 -10.05
C ASN A 334 -0.06 -23.23 -9.70
N LEU A 335 -0.44 -24.30 -10.43
CA LEU A 335 0.10 -25.64 -10.22
C LEU A 335 1.60 -25.68 -10.50
N ILE A 336 2.04 -25.08 -11.61
CA ILE A 336 3.44 -25.13 -12.04
C ILE A 336 4.29 -24.08 -11.31
N SER A 337 3.73 -22.90 -11.05
CA SER A 337 4.41 -21.83 -10.31
C SER A 337 3.47 -21.23 -9.27
N TYR A 338 3.80 -21.41 -7.99
CA TYR A 338 3.01 -20.90 -6.87
C TYR A 338 2.58 -19.45 -7.11
N ARG A 339 1.26 -19.21 -7.16
CA ARG A 339 0.61 -17.90 -7.35
C ARG A 339 0.88 -17.17 -8.66
N ALA A 340 1.52 -17.78 -9.65
CA ALA A 340 1.74 -17.16 -10.96
C ALA A 340 0.44 -16.84 -11.71
N GLY A 341 -0.70 -17.40 -11.30
CA GLY A 341 -1.99 -17.14 -11.93
C GLY A 341 -2.58 -15.76 -11.61
N GLY A 342 -2.16 -15.11 -10.50
CA GLY A 342 -2.75 -13.86 -10.03
C GLY A 342 -4.25 -13.96 -9.71
N ASP A 343 -4.92 -12.80 -9.63
CA ASP A 343 -6.37 -12.69 -9.44
C ASP A 343 -6.92 -11.45 -10.18
N TRP A 344 -8.22 -11.17 -10.03
CA TRP A 344 -8.86 -10.07 -10.76
C TRP A 344 -8.22 -8.70 -10.48
N SER A 345 -7.58 -8.54 -9.31
CA SER A 345 -6.99 -7.29 -8.82
C SER A 345 -5.49 -7.15 -9.11
N THR A 346 -4.81 -8.21 -9.53
CA THR A 346 -3.35 -8.16 -9.76
C THR A 346 -3.01 -7.34 -11.00
N THR A 347 -2.05 -6.41 -10.85
CA THR A 347 -1.61 -5.48 -11.90
C THR A 347 -0.20 -4.95 -11.62
N TYR A 348 0.54 -4.63 -12.69
CA TYR A 348 1.85 -3.96 -12.60
C TYR A 348 1.74 -2.46 -12.32
N ALA A 349 0.58 -1.84 -12.56
CA ALA A 349 0.41 -0.40 -12.48
C ALA A 349 -0.85 0.01 -11.70
N PRO A 350 -1.01 -0.40 -10.43
CA PRO A 350 -2.08 0.12 -9.59
C PRO A 350 -1.79 1.58 -9.24
N SER A 351 -2.85 2.37 -9.06
CA SER A 351 -2.74 3.77 -8.63
C SER A 351 -3.78 4.02 -7.55
N PRO A 352 -3.46 4.71 -6.43
CA PRO A 352 -4.43 5.00 -5.37
C PRO A 352 -5.34 6.18 -5.75
N PHE A 353 -5.77 6.29 -7.01
CA PHE A 353 -6.66 7.33 -7.55
C PHE A 353 -7.97 6.71 -8.00
N TYR A 354 -9.09 7.38 -7.71
CA TYR A 354 -10.38 7.05 -8.32
C TYR A 354 -11.20 8.29 -8.65
N MET A 355 -12.19 8.10 -9.53
CA MET A 355 -13.31 9.01 -9.76
C MET A 355 -14.63 8.23 -9.74
N THR A 356 -15.74 8.90 -9.44
CA THR A 356 -17.05 8.24 -9.29
C THR A 356 -18.11 8.76 -10.24
N SER A 357 -19.19 8.01 -10.42
CA SER A 357 -20.38 8.45 -11.18
C SER A 357 -21.08 9.68 -10.59
N LYS A 358 -20.72 10.09 -9.36
CA LYS A 358 -21.22 11.31 -8.69
C LYS A 358 -20.25 12.50 -8.81
N MET A 359 -19.22 12.35 -9.65
CA MET A 359 -18.15 13.33 -9.87
C MET A 359 -17.40 13.67 -8.57
N ARG A 360 -17.21 12.67 -7.71
CA ARG A 360 -16.28 12.72 -6.58
C ARG A 360 -14.96 12.08 -7.01
N SER A 361 -13.84 12.56 -6.49
CA SER A 361 -12.54 11.98 -6.78
C SER A 361 -11.58 12.23 -5.62
N LEU A 362 -10.76 11.22 -5.35
CA LEU A 362 -9.73 11.25 -4.32
C LEU A 362 -8.53 10.44 -4.79
N TYR A 363 -7.34 10.88 -4.41
CA TYR A 363 -6.15 10.04 -4.47
C TYR A 363 -5.29 10.13 -3.21
N LEU A 364 -4.48 9.10 -2.95
CA LEU A 364 -3.50 9.10 -1.86
C LEU A 364 -2.12 9.51 -2.37
N GLU A 365 -1.38 10.22 -1.54
CA GLU A 365 0.04 10.52 -1.73
C GLU A 365 0.90 9.53 -0.92
N GLY A 366 2.07 9.19 -1.44
CA GLY A 366 2.98 8.20 -0.83
C GLY A 366 2.88 6.80 -1.43
N TYR A 367 3.59 5.85 -0.81
CA TYR A 367 3.81 4.49 -1.32
C TYR A 367 3.37 3.39 -0.34
N ASP A 368 2.70 3.76 0.75
CA ASP A 368 2.21 2.79 1.72
C ASP A 368 1.20 1.85 1.08
N TYR A 369 1.32 0.56 1.41
CA TYR A 369 0.34 -0.42 0.96
C TYR A 369 -1.04 -0.02 1.48
N SER A 370 -1.99 0.14 0.56
CA SER A 370 -3.34 0.59 0.87
C SER A 370 -4.39 -0.30 0.23
N ILE A 371 -5.56 -0.32 0.85
CA ILE A 371 -6.70 -1.11 0.40
C ILE A 371 -7.94 -0.23 0.42
N PHE A 372 -8.57 -0.06 -0.73
CA PHE A 372 -9.85 0.62 -0.86
C PHE A 372 -10.98 -0.40 -0.75
N ASP A 373 -11.64 -0.42 0.41
CA ASP A 373 -12.79 -1.27 0.66
C ASP A 373 -14.08 -0.54 0.24
N LEU A 374 -14.64 -0.95 -0.90
CA LEU A 374 -15.87 -0.44 -1.51
C LEU A 374 -17.00 -1.47 -1.39
N THR A 375 -16.86 -2.48 -0.53
CA THR A 375 -17.80 -3.61 -0.43
C THR A 375 -19.14 -3.22 0.17
N LYS A 376 -19.22 -2.11 0.90
CA LYS A 376 -20.43 -1.61 1.53
C LYS A 376 -21.13 -0.57 0.67
N GLN A 377 -22.46 -0.59 0.70
CA GLN A 377 -23.29 0.26 -0.14
C GLN A 377 -23.23 1.74 0.26
N ASP A 378 -23.11 2.03 1.55
CA ASP A 378 -23.21 3.38 2.12
C ASP A 378 -21.87 4.09 2.35
N ARG A 379 -20.74 3.43 2.03
CA ARG A 379 -19.42 3.92 2.44
C ARG A 379 -18.26 3.39 1.61
N VAL A 380 -17.14 4.09 1.75
CA VAL A 380 -15.80 3.64 1.42
C VAL A 380 -14.97 3.62 2.69
N GLN A 381 -14.12 2.61 2.86
CA GLN A 381 -13.06 2.62 3.87
C GLN A 381 -11.72 2.39 3.19
N ILE A 382 -10.83 3.37 3.31
CA ILE A 382 -9.44 3.24 2.90
C ILE A 382 -8.64 2.75 4.10
N GLN A 383 -7.97 1.61 3.96
CA GLN A 383 -7.05 1.07 4.96
C GLN A 383 -5.62 1.32 4.48
N ILE A 384 -4.78 1.92 5.32
CA ILE A 384 -3.39 2.24 5.01
C ILE A 384 -2.50 1.48 5.99
N HIS A 385 -1.48 0.79 5.46
CA HIS A 385 -0.47 0.09 6.25
C HIS A 385 0.61 1.06 6.75
N GLY A 386 0.20 2.03 7.57
CA GLY A 386 1.06 3.07 8.16
C GLY A 386 0.42 3.68 9.40
N ASN A 387 1.06 4.70 9.99
CA ASN A 387 0.56 5.48 11.13
C ASN A 387 -0.06 6.83 10.71
N SER A 388 0.02 7.17 9.43
CA SER A 388 -0.52 8.37 8.82
C SER A 388 -1.01 8.10 7.39
N VAL A 389 -1.77 9.04 6.83
CA VAL A 389 -2.15 9.05 5.42
C VAL A 389 -2.22 10.49 4.94
N GLU A 390 -1.74 10.73 3.73
CA GLU A 390 -1.89 11.98 2.99
C GLU A 390 -2.58 11.72 1.66
N GLY A 391 -3.32 12.69 1.16
CA GLY A 391 -3.97 12.58 -0.14
C GLY A 391 -4.68 13.87 -0.54
N ARG A 392 -5.40 13.80 -1.66
CA ARG A 392 -6.18 14.93 -2.16
C ARG A 392 -7.60 14.55 -2.52
N ILE A 393 -8.50 15.48 -2.30
CA ILE A 393 -9.89 15.46 -2.76
C ILE A 393 -9.99 16.45 -3.92
N LEU A 394 -10.50 15.99 -5.07
CA LEU A 394 -10.59 16.82 -6.27
C LEU A 394 -12.02 17.33 -6.48
N HIS A 395 -12.11 18.57 -6.92
CA HIS A 395 -13.31 19.18 -7.47
C HIS A 395 -13.25 19.15 -9.00
N GLY A 396 -14.32 18.66 -9.60
CA GLY A 396 -14.55 18.69 -11.03
C GLY A 396 -16.01 18.33 -11.32
N THR A 397 -16.52 18.79 -12.45
CA THR A 397 -17.92 18.62 -12.87
C THR A 397 -18.09 17.60 -13.99
N SER A 398 -16.97 17.14 -14.57
CA SER A 398 -16.90 16.11 -15.60
C SER A 398 -15.72 15.16 -15.36
N PRO A 399 -15.73 13.93 -15.91
CA PRO A 399 -14.57 13.03 -15.82
C PRO A 399 -13.28 13.63 -16.39
N SER A 400 -13.38 14.40 -17.48
CA SER A 400 -12.24 15.07 -18.10
C SER A 400 -11.62 16.12 -17.19
N GLU A 401 -12.44 16.93 -16.50
CA GLU A 401 -11.93 17.91 -15.52
C GLU A 401 -11.22 17.24 -14.35
N LEU A 402 -11.75 16.12 -13.84
CA LEU A 402 -11.13 15.37 -12.75
C LEU A 402 -9.76 14.81 -13.17
N ILE A 403 -9.65 14.27 -14.39
CA ILE A 403 -8.38 13.79 -14.97
C ILE A 403 -7.42 14.96 -15.22
N GLU A 404 -7.93 16.10 -15.71
CA GLU A 404 -7.14 17.30 -15.93
C GLU A 404 -6.52 17.80 -14.62
N CYS A 405 -7.33 17.90 -13.57
CA CYS A 405 -6.90 18.28 -12.22
C CYS A 405 -5.89 17.30 -11.64
N PHE A 406 -6.13 15.99 -11.77
CA PHE A 406 -5.20 14.97 -11.30
C PHE A 406 -3.84 15.07 -11.99
N THR A 407 -3.84 15.13 -13.33
CA THR A 407 -2.61 15.17 -14.15
C THR A 407 -1.87 16.50 -14.08
N GLU A 408 -2.53 17.60 -13.71
CA GLU A 408 -1.85 18.87 -13.39
C GLU A 408 -0.85 18.69 -12.24
N THR A 409 -1.15 17.80 -11.29
CA THR A 409 -0.27 17.55 -10.13
C THR A 409 0.74 16.44 -10.40
N ILE A 410 0.33 15.31 -10.97
CA ILE A 410 1.22 14.15 -11.16
C ILE A 410 2.08 14.24 -12.44
N GLY A 411 1.81 15.22 -13.30
CA GLY A 411 2.45 15.38 -14.60
C GLY A 411 1.65 14.78 -15.75
N ARG A 412 1.93 15.29 -16.96
CA ARG A 412 1.33 14.82 -18.22
C ARG A 412 2.41 14.22 -19.11
N PRO A 413 2.14 13.08 -19.76
CA PRO A 413 3.09 12.53 -20.72
C PRO A 413 3.27 13.49 -21.90
N PRO A 414 4.46 13.55 -22.52
CA PRO A 414 4.68 14.33 -23.72
C PRO A 414 3.87 13.76 -24.89
N LYS A 415 3.67 14.58 -25.94
CA LYS A 415 3.09 14.11 -27.21
C LYS A 415 3.94 12.95 -27.76
N LEU A 416 3.27 11.91 -28.25
CA LEU A 416 3.93 10.84 -28.98
C LEU A 416 4.72 11.40 -30.17
N PRO A 417 5.96 10.93 -30.42
CA PRO A 417 6.73 11.34 -31.60
C PRO A 417 6.01 10.99 -32.90
N ASP A 418 5.96 11.91 -33.87
CA ASP A 418 5.17 11.71 -35.11
C ASP A 418 5.59 10.46 -35.90
N TRP A 419 6.84 9.98 -35.76
CA TRP A 419 7.31 8.78 -36.43
C TRP A 419 6.64 7.49 -35.92
N ILE A 420 6.16 7.42 -34.68
CA ILE A 420 5.60 6.16 -34.13
C ILE A 420 4.30 5.77 -34.84
N ILE A 421 3.57 6.76 -35.36
CA ILE A 421 2.27 6.56 -36.04
C ILE A 421 2.40 6.41 -37.56
N SER A 422 3.62 6.46 -38.12
CA SER A 422 3.84 6.35 -39.58
C SER A 422 3.70 4.93 -40.13
N GLY A 423 3.61 3.92 -39.26
CA GLY A 423 3.57 2.50 -39.63
C GLY A 423 3.65 1.58 -38.42
N ALA A 424 3.76 0.29 -38.67
CA ALA A 424 3.87 -0.72 -37.61
C ALA A 424 5.22 -0.66 -36.89
N VAL A 425 5.20 -0.89 -35.57
CA VAL A 425 6.40 -1.25 -34.79
C VAL A 425 6.53 -2.77 -34.83
N VAL A 426 7.52 -3.26 -35.57
CA VAL A 426 7.71 -4.69 -35.82
C VAL A 426 8.62 -5.27 -34.75
N GLY A 427 8.04 -6.03 -33.82
CA GLY A 427 8.77 -6.74 -32.78
C GLY A 427 9.52 -7.94 -33.34
N MET A 428 10.85 -7.95 -33.22
CA MET A 428 11.71 -8.99 -33.80
C MET A 428 12.79 -9.46 -32.84
N GLN A 429 13.22 -10.69 -33.06
CA GLN A 429 14.41 -11.31 -32.48
C GLN A 429 15.16 -12.10 -33.56
N GLY A 430 16.42 -12.43 -33.31
CA GLY A 430 17.20 -13.30 -34.20
C GLY A 430 18.40 -12.64 -34.87
N GLY A 431 18.78 -11.42 -34.48
CA GLY A 431 19.98 -10.75 -35.01
C GLY A 431 19.78 -10.06 -36.36
N THR A 432 20.88 -9.49 -36.89
CA THR A 432 20.86 -8.59 -38.06
C THR A 432 20.22 -9.21 -39.30
N GLU A 433 20.58 -10.45 -39.66
CA GLU A 433 20.09 -11.09 -40.88
C GLU A 433 18.59 -11.37 -40.82
N SER A 434 18.08 -11.81 -39.66
CA SER A 434 16.64 -12.03 -39.45
C SER A 434 15.85 -10.74 -39.63
N VAL A 435 16.36 -9.62 -39.11
CA VAL A 435 15.73 -8.30 -39.29
C VAL A 435 15.75 -7.90 -40.77
N ARG A 436 16.87 -8.05 -41.48
CA ARG A 436 16.97 -7.70 -42.90
C ARG A 436 16.06 -8.56 -43.78
N HIS A 437 15.96 -9.86 -43.49
CA HIS A 437 15.10 -10.79 -44.20
C HIS A 437 13.63 -10.37 -44.08
N ILE A 438 13.13 -10.21 -42.85
CA ILE A 438 11.75 -9.76 -42.61
C ILE A 438 11.50 -8.36 -43.17
N TRP A 439 12.48 -7.47 -43.08
CA TRP A 439 12.37 -6.14 -43.70
C TRP A 439 12.16 -6.23 -45.22
N ASN A 440 12.89 -7.11 -45.90
CA ASN A 440 12.73 -7.32 -47.33
C ASN A 440 11.37 -7.93 -47.68
N GLU A 441 10.88 -8.89 -46.89
CA GLU A 441 9.53 -9.44 -47.08
C GLU A 441 8.45 -8.39 -46.88
N LEU A 442 8.51 -7.60 -45.80
CA LEU A 442 7.53 -6.55 -45.56
C LEU A 442 7.53 -5.47 -46.66
N LYS A 443 8.68 -5.21 -47.28
CA LYS A 443 8.77 -4.35 -48.46
C LYS A 443 8.01 -4.91 -49.66
N THR A 444 8.04 -6.23 -49.91
CA THR A 444 7.30 -6.82 -51.05
C THR A 444 5.80 -6.65 -50.90
N TYR A 445 5.31 -6.58 -49.66
CA TYR A 445 3.91 -6.32 -49.34
C TYR A 445 3.54 -4.84 -49.23
N ASN A 446 4.48 -3.91 -49.47
CA ASN A 446 4.28 -2.47 -49.25
C ASN A 446 3.78 -2.14 -47.82
N ALA A 447 4.19 -2.92 -46.83
CA ALA A 447 3.77 -2.70 -45.44
C ALA A 447 4.48 -1.46 -44.86
N PRO A 448 3.75 -0.45 -44.35
CA PRO A 448 4.37 0.70 -43.72
C PRO A 448 4.98 0.32 -42.36
N ILE A 449 6.26 0.59 -42.18
CA ILE A 449 7.02 0.28 -40.96
C ILE A 449 7.50 1.60 -40.35
N SER A 450 7.17 1.84 -39.08
CA SER A 450 7.70 2.98 -38.32
C SER A 450 9.00 2.61 -37.62
N ALA A 451 9.08 1.39 -37.07
CA ALA A 451 10.25 0.92 -36.34
C ALA A 451 10.38 -0.60 -36.31
N PHE A 452 11.60 -1.06 -36.06
CA PHE A 452 11.86 -2.40 -35.53
C PHE A 452 12.12 -2.31 -34.02
N TRP A 453 11.41 -3.13 -33.23
CA TRP A 453 11.67 -3.29 -31.80
C TRP A 453 12.44 -4.59 -31.55
N LEU A 454 13.68 -4.45 -31.08
CA LEU A 454 14.67 -5.53 -30.99
C LEU A 454 14.99 -5.83 -29.53
N GLN A 455 14.16 -6.66 -28.89
CA GLN A 455 14.32 -6.93 -27.45
C GLN A 455 15.58 -7.73 -27.11
N ASP A 456 16.05 -8.58 -28.03
CA ASP A 456 17.27 -9.38 -27.89
C ASP A 456 18.54 -8.68 -28.38
N TRP A 457 18.50 -7.34 -28.53
CA TRP A 457 19.68 -6.54 -28.88
C TRP A 457 20.86 -6.75 -27.93
N VAL A 458 20.57 -7.12 -26.68
CA VAL A 458 21.54 -7.48 -25.63
C VAL A 458 22.06 -8.92 -25.70
N GLY A 459 21.59 -9.70 -26.64
CA GLY A 459 21.84 -11.14 -26.72
C GLY A 459 20.83 -11.96 -25.93
N GLN A 460 20.97 -13.28 -26.06
CA GLN A 460 20.10 -14.26 -25.41
C GLN A 460 20.90 -15.15 -24.47
N ARG A 461 20.24 -15.65 -23.44
CA ARG A 461 20.67 -16.79 -22.64
C ARG A 461 19.68 -17.92 -22.81
N GLU A 462 20.19 -19.12 -23.02
CA GLU A 462 19.34 -20.30 -23.00
C GLU A 462 18.99 -20.67 -21.56
N THR A 463 17.70 -20.84 -21.33
CA THR A 463 17.16 -21.38 -20.07
C THR A 463 16.30 -22.59 -20.40
N LEU A 464 16.03 -23.42 -19.40
CA LEU A 464 15.14 -24.59 -19.53
C LEU A 464 13.70 -24.23 -19.98
N VAL A 465 13.33 -22.95 -19.99
CA VAL A 465 12.01 -22.44 -20.40
C VAL A 465 12.08 -21.62 -21.68
N GLY A 466 13.20 -21.71 -22.40
CA GLY A 466 13.45 -21.05 -23.68
C GLY A 466 14.50 -19.94 -23.57
N SER A 467 14.67 -19.22 -24.68
CA SER A 467 15.65 -18.13 -24.79
C SER A 467 15.16 -16.89 -24.03
N GLN A 468 15.90 -16.50 -23.00
CA GLN A 468 15.67 -15.26 -22.24
C GLN A 468 16.68 -14.19 -22.66
N LEU A 469 16.40 -12.93 -22.30
CA LEU A 469 17.29 -11.80 -22.58
C LEU A 469 18.48 -11.78 -21.60
N TRP A 470 19.66 -11.39 -22.09
CA TRP A 470 20.83 -11.14 -21.25
C TRP A 470 20.80 -9.70 -20.71
N TRP A 471 20.43 -9.49 -19.44
CA TRP A 471 20.24 -8.14 -18.87
C TRP A 471 21.58 -7.42 -18.58
N ASN A 472 22.23 -6.91 -19.63
CA ASN A 472 23.46 -6.11 -19.55
C ASN A 472 23.39 -4.76 -20.30
N TRP A 473 22.25 -4.47 -20.95
CA TRP A 473 21.94 -3.20 -21.63
C TRP A 473 23.02 -2.65 -22.58
N GLU A 474 23.77 -3.56 -23.20
CA GLU A 474 24.76 -3.29 -24.24
C GLU A 474 24.49 -4.18 -25.43
N VAL A 475 24.80 -3.69 -26.63
CA VAL A 475 24.57 -4.46 -27.86
C VAL A 475 25.43 -5.73 -27.89
N ASP A 476 24.81 -6.87 -28.16
CA ASP A 476 25.52 -8.10 -28.53
C ASP A 476 25.98 -7.97 -29.98
N SER A 477 27.23 -7.54 -30.16
CA SER A 477 27.83 -7.31 -31.47
C SER A 477 28.03 -8.59 -32.29
N ILE A 478 27.97 -9.77 -31.66
CA ILE A 478 28.05 -11.05 -32.38
C ILE A 478 26.69 -11.32 -33.02
N ARG A 479 25.62 -11.27 -32.23
CA ARG A 479 24.25 -11.49 -32.70
C ARG A 479 23.78 -10.40 -33.67
N TYR A 480 24.10 -9.16 -33.37
CA TYR A 480 23.79 -7.99 -34.20
C TYR A 480 25.05 -7.48 -34.89
N THR A 481 25.70 -8.36 -35.66
CA THR A 481 26.86 -8.00 -36.49
C THR A 481 26.50 -6.84 -37.42
N GLY A 482 27.33 -5.80 -37.45
CA GLY A 482 27.08 -4.60 -38.25
C GLY A 482 25.95 -3.70 -37.72
N TRP A 483 25.64 -3.74 -36.42
CA TRP A 483 24.57 -2.95 -35.77
C TRP A 483 24.46 -1.50 -36.26
N GLN A 484 25.58 -0.76 -36.30
CA GLN A 484 25.59 0.63 -36.76
C GLN A 484 25.15 0.78 -38.22
N GLN A 485 25.55 -0.16 -39.08
CA GLN A 485 25.12 -0.18 -40.48
C GLN A 485 23.64 -0.54 -40.60
N LEU A 486 23.13 -1.49 -39.79
CA LEU A 486 21.71 -1.80 -39.75
C LEU A 486 20.86 -0.57 -39.38
N ILE A 487 21.23 0.15 -38.32
CA ILE A 487 20.55 1.40 -37.92
C ILE A 487 20.61 2.43 -39.06
N LYS A 488 21.78 2.59 -39.69
CA LYS A 488 21.95 3.54 -40.79
C LYS A 488 21.03 3.20 -41.96
N ASP A 489 20.98 1.94 -42.38
CA ASP A 489 20.16 1.48 -43.50
C ASP A 489 18.66 1.68 -43.23
N LEU A 490 18.21 1.34 -42.02
CA LEU A 490 16.82 1.57 -41.60
C LEU A 490 16.48 3.05 -41.54
N SER A 491 17.38 3.88 -41.01
CA SER A 491 17.13 5.32 -40.87
C SER A 491 17.06 6.06 -42.21
N VAL A 492 17.78 5.61 -43.25
CA VAL A 492 17.64 6.11 -44.63
C VAL A 492 16.22 5.89 -45.17
N GLN A 493 15.53 4.85 -44.72
CA GLN A 493 14.13 4.57 -45.07
C GLN A 493 13.14 5.14 -44.03
N HIS A 494 13.60 6.05 -43.17
CA HIS A 494 12.84 6.65 -42.07
C HIS A 494 12.31 5.64 -41.04
N ILE A 495 12.87 4.43 -40.97
CA ILE A 495 12.53 3.39 -40.00
C ILE A 495 13.41 3.54 -38.77
N LYS A 496 12.80 3.61 -37.58
CA LYS A 496 13.51 3.70 -36.29
C LYS A 496 13.89 2.32 -35.77
N VAL A 497 14.82 2.31 -34.82
CA VAL A 497 15.15 1.12 -34.03
C VAL A 497 14.82 1.41 -32.58
N MET A 498 14.03 0.52 -31.97
CA MET A 498 13.69 0.52 -30.55
C MET A 498 14.36 -0.68 -29.89
N THR A 499 14.79 -0.52 -28.65
CA THR A 499 15.48 -1.56 -27.88
C THR A 499 14.70 -1.88 -26.60
N TYR A 500 15.27 -2.72 -25.74
CA TYR A 500 14.69 -3.11 -24.46
C TYR A 500 15.66 -2.84 -23.32
N CYS A 501 15.13 -2.31 -22.22
CA CYS A 501 15.83 -2.22 -20.93
C CYS A 501 14.85 -2.42 -19.77
N ASN A 502 15.37 -2.75 -18.60
CA ASN A 502 14.64 -2.76 -17.35
C ASN A 502 15.62 -2.37 -16.20
N PRO A 503 15.14 -2.10 -14.97
CA PRO A 503 16.00 -1.57 -13.89
C PRO A 503 16.89 -2.62 -13.22
N CYS A 504 17.00 -3.82 -13.81
CA CYS A 504 17.74 -4.94 -13.29
C CYS A 504 18.97 -5.27 -14.15
N LEU A 505 20.01 -5.83 -13.52
CA LEU A 505 21.24 -6.27 -14.19
C LEU A 505 21.58 -7.72 -13.83
N ALA A 506 21.94 -8.50 -14.84
CA ALA A 506 22.44 -9.85 -14.68
C ALA A 506 23.92 -9.80 -14.21
N PRO A 507 24.29 -10.56 -13.17
CA PRO A 507 25.66 -10.66 -12.70
C PRO A 507 26.50 -11.41 -13.73
N ILE A 508 27.64 -10.82 -14.07
CA ILE A 508 28.60 -11.42 -14.99
C ILE A 508 29.48 -12.37 -14.18
N LEU A 509 29.45 -13.66 -14.49
CA LEU A 509 30.49 -14.60 -14.03
C LEU A 509 31.75 -14.33 -14.85
N GLN A 510 32.81 -13.83 -14.22
CA GLN A 510 34.11 -13.69 -14.87
C GLN A 510 34.62 -15.06 -15.31
N VAL A 511 34.82 -15.24 -16.62
CA VAL A 511 35.65 -16.31 -17.18
C VAL A 511 36.66 -15.65 -18.11
N GLY A 512 37.90 -15.51 -17.66
CA GLY A 512 39.04 -15.08 -18.49
C GLY A 512 39.23 -13.57 -18.69
N SER A 513 40.49 -13.20 -18.90
CA SER A 513 41.04 -11.85 -18.94
C SER A 513 40.68 -11.06 -20.20
N SER A 514 39.40 -10.80 -20.46
CA SER A 514 38.99 -9.68 -21.32
C SER A 514 37.48 -9.50 -21.28
N ARG A 515 37.04 -8.51 -20.50
CA ARG A 515 35.86 -7.66 -20.74
C ARG A 515 35.86 -6.59 -19.66
N ILE A 516 36.35 -5.41 -20.03
CA ILE A 516 36.28 -4.17 -19.26
C ILE A 516 34.80 -3.81 -19.17
N PHE A 517 34.21 -3.57 -17.98
CA PHE A 517 33.19 -2.53 -17.84
C PHE A 517 33.12 -1.93 -16.43
N ARG A 518 32.62 -0.69 -16.42
CA ARG A 518 32.85 0.41 -15.48
C ARG A 518 32.10 0.27 -14.15
N LYS A 519 32.63 0.98 -13.15
CA LYS A 519 32.14 1.24 -11.77
C LYS A 519 30.62 0.98 -11.58
N TRP A 520 30.30 -0.02 -10.77
CA TRP A 520 28.94 -0.33 -10.35
C TRP A 520 28.54 0.58 -9.17
N TRP A 521 27.32 1.10 -9.19
CA TRP A 521 26.71 1.76 -8.03
C TRP A 521 25.71 0.77 -7.43
N MET A 522 26.09 0.15 -6.32
CA MET A 522 25.31 -0.88 -5.63
C MET A 522 24.72 -0.30 -4.35
N MET A 523 23.56 -0.81 -3.94
CA MET A 523 22.99 -0.54 -2.62
C MET A 523 23.49 -1.61 -1.64
N GLU A 524 24.22 -1.19 -0.60
CA GLU A 524 24.40 -1.98 0.62
C GLU A 524 23.11 -1.88 1.44
N SER A 525 22.58 -3.00 1.94
CA SER A 525 21.57 -2.95 3.00
C SER A 525 22.18 -2.38 4.29
N GLU A 526 21.35 -1.96 5.25
CA GLU A 526 21.80 -1.47 6.58
C GLU A 526 22.69 -2.49 7.34
N ASP A 527 22.70 -3.75 6.90
CA ASP A 527 23.51 -4.85 7.42
C ASP A 527 24.71 -5.24 6.51
N GLY A 528 25.01 -4.46 5.46
CA GLY A 528 26.14 -4.71 4.55
C GLY A 528 25.90 -5.79 3.48
N TRP A 529 24.65 -6.20 3.21
CA TRP A 529 24.34 -7.24 2.22
C TRP A 529 23.87 -6.65 0.88
N LEU A 530 24.36 -7.23 -0.23
CA LEU A 530 23.85 -6.99 -1.58
C LEU A 530 22.41 -7.54 -1.71
N ILE A 531 21.46 -6.70 -2.14
CA ILE A 531 20.09 -7.16 -2.45
C ILE A 531 20.11 -7.93 -3.78
N LEU A 532 20.32 -9.24 -3.68
CA LEU A 532 20.20 -10.17 -4.80
C LEU A 532 18.77 -10.68 -4.86
N VAL A 533 18.02 -10.25 -5.87
CA VAL A 533 16.71 -10.84 -6.15
C VAL A 533 16.91 -12.01 -7.09
N LYS A 534 16.29 -13.15 -6.76
CA LYS A 534 16.20 -14.29 -7.67
C LYS A 534 15.12 -13.98 -8.70
N ALA A 535 15.50 -13.37 -9.83
CA ALA A 535 14.62 -13.31 -10.97
C ALA A 535 14.82 -14.58 -11.81
N CYS A 536 14.00 -15.58 -11.51
CA CYS A 536 13.82 -16.74 -12.38
C CYS A 536 12.32 -16.93 -12.58
N LEU A 537 11.84 -16.39 -13.70
CA LEU A 537 10.71 -16.96 -14.42
C LEU A 537 11.10 -18.42 -14.73
N TRP A 538 10.55 -19.35 -13.95
CA TRP A 538 10.49 -20.79 -14.21
C TRP A 538 11.83 -21.55 -14.29
N MET A 539 12.49 -21.89 -13.18
CA MET A 539 13.61 -22.87 -13.17
C MET A 539 13.69 -23.73 -11.89
N PRO A 540 14.24 -24.96 -11.97
CA PRO A 540 14.64 -25.77 -10.81
C PRO A 540 15.88 -25.22 -10.07
N PRO A 541 16.16 -25.66 -8.83
CA PRO A 541 17.11 -25.00 -7.92
C PRO A 541 18.58 -24.95 -8.36
N SER A 542 18.98 -25.76 -9.35
CA SER A 542 20.38 -25.90 -9.79
C SER A 542 20.86 -24.82 -10.78
N ILE A 543 19.96 -24.01 -11.33
CA ILE A 543 20.29 -22.91 -12.25
C ILE A 543 19.48 -21.68 -11.82
N GLN A 544 20.00 -20.95 -10.83
CA GLN A 544 19.38 -19.75 -10.28
C GLN A 544 20.16 -18.52 -10.71
N VAL A 545 19.47 -17.57 -11.35
CA VAL A 545 20.06 -16.27 -11.67
C VAL A 545 19.79 -15.31 -10.52
N LYS A 546 20.87 -14.78 -9.95
CA LYS A 546 20.81 -13.63 -9.05
C LYS A 546 20.75 -12.38 -9.90
N ILE A 547 20.02 -11.35 -9.51
CA ILE A 547 19.87 -10.11 -10.26
C ILE A 547 20.09 -8.94 -9.31
N LEU A 548 20.80 -7.92 -9.78
CA LEU A 548 21.10 -6.69 -9.05
C LEU A 548 20.10 -5.60 -9.46
N PHE A 549 19.63 -4.83 -8.47
CA PHE A 549 18.82 -3.63 -8.70
C PHE A 549 19.72 -2.41 -8.80
N GLN A 550 19.49 -1.57 -9.80
CA GLN A 550 20.09 -0.24 -9.85
C GLN A 550 19.25 0.72 -8.98
N PRO A 551 19.83 1.40 -7.98
CA PRO A 551 19.07 2.31 -7.14
C PRO A 551 18.62 3.51 -7.97
N THR A 552 17.32 3.78 -8.00
CA THR A 552 16.75 4.98 -8.65
C THR A 552 16.65 6.19 -7.71
N THR A 553 16.85 5.97 -6.41
CA THR A 553 16.84 7.00 -5.36
C THR A 553 18.19 7.67 -5.15
N ASN A 554 19.28 7.07 -5.66
CA ASN A 554 20.61 7.68 -5.62
C ASN A 554 20.81 8.55 -6.87
N THR A 555 21.00 9.85 -6.67
CA THR A 555 21.13 10.82 -7.77
C THR A 555 22.36 10.59 -8.63
N GLN A 556 23.41 9.94 -8.12
CA GLN A 556 24.60 9.58 -8.90
C GLN A 556 24.39 8.37 -9.81
N SER A 557 23.48 7.45 -9.48
CA SER A 557 23.15 6.28 -10.32
C SER A 557 22.07 6.57 -11.37
N CYS A 558 21.29 7.66 -11.22
CA CYS A 558 20.29 8.12 -12.17
C CYS A 558 20.80 9.13 -13.21
N GLY A 559 22.07 9.56 -13.11
CA GLY A 559 22.67 10.46 -14.08
C GLY A 559 22.79 9.80 -15.45
N LEU A 560 21.89 10.13 -16.38
CA LEU A 560 22.10 9.93 -17.81
C LEU A 560 23.36 10.72 -18.20
N LYS A 561 24.41 10.01 -18.64
CA LYS A 561 25.54 10.64 -19.34
C LYS A 561 25.27 10.75 -20.83
#